data_AF-A0A484NJM8-F1
#
_entry.id   AF-A0A484NJM8-F1
#
_cell.length_a   1.000
_cell.length_b   1.000
_cell.length_c   1.000
_cell.angle_alpha   90.00
_cell.angle_beta   90.00
_cell.angle_gamma   90.00
#
_symmetry.space_group_name_H-M   'P 1'
#
loop_
_entity.id
_entity.type
_entity.pdbx_description
1 polymer ?
#
loop_
_entity_poly.entity_id
_entity_poly.type
_entity_poly.pdbx_seq_one_letter_code
_entity_poly.pdbx_strand_id
1 'polypeptide(L)'
;MVDANSASSGKVISTSDNSSSNNSPHLAFTTISNIKLHIPVQLSLSEPNYKKWSRLFRLLILRFNLKGYIDGTTIASSADNAEWYQFDALIQGWILSAITDEVSDLVLANNLSAHALWMAIYNLFHDNKHARAMQLSTDSVQP
;
A
#
# COMPACT_ATOMS: atom_id res chain seq x y z
N MET A 1 36.67 -22.01 -63.83
CA MET A 1 36.90 -20.98 -62.80
C MET A 1 35.52 -20.63 -62.25
N VAL A 2 35.29 -21.05 -61.01
CA VAL A 2 34.02 -20.90 -60.28
C VAL A 2 33.96 -19.50 -59.69
N ASP A 3 32.83 -18.81 -59.78
CA ASP A 3 32.47 -17.76 -58.83
C ASP A 3 30.97 -17.84 -58.54
N ALA A 4 30.68 -17.94 -57.26
CA ALA A 4 29.37 -18.00 -56.64
C ALA A 4 29.20 -16.79 -55.73
N ASN A 5 28.03 -16.14 -55.78
CA ASN A 5 27.28 -15.56 -54.64
C ASN A 5 26.10 -14.73 -55.21
N SER A 6 24.83 -15.13 -55.00
CA SER A 6 23.98 -14.85 -53.82
C SER A 6 23.71 -13.35 -53.62
N ALA A 7 22.52 -12.84 -53.34
CA ALA A 7 21.14 -13.34 -53.24
C ALA A 7 20.25 -12.09 -53.12
N SER A 8 18.98 -12.12 -53.54
CA SER A 8 17.98 -11.15 -53.06
C SER A 8 16.58 -11.73 -53.25
N SER A 9 16.08 -12.40 -52.20
CA SER A 9 14.68 -12.81 -52.09
C SER A 9 13.95 -11.76 -51.26
N GLY A 10 12.94 -11.14 -51.87
CA GLY A 10 12.11 -10.13 -51.23
C GLY A 10 11.30 -10.66 -50.05
N LYS A 11 10.95 -9.75 -49.13
CA LYS A 11 9.75 -9.85 -48.31
C LYS A 11 9.33 -8.44 -47.88
N VAL A 12 8.19 -8.01 -48.41
CA VAL A 12 7.41 -6.86 -47.92
C VAL A 12 6.22 -7.43 -47.13
N ILE A 13 5.61 -6.60 -46.26
CA ILE A 13 4.35 -6.79 -45.47
C ILE A 13 4.61 -7.40 -44.07
N SER A 14 4.13 -6.87 -42.94
CA SER A 14 3.43 -5.62 -42.56
C SER A 14 3.43 -5.49 -41.04
N THR A 15 3.33 -4.24 -40.57
CA THR A 15 2.65 -3.76 -39.35
C THR A 15 2.86 -4.51 -38.03
N SER A 16 3.52 -3.83 -37.10
CA SER A 16 3.03 -3.73 -35.72
C SER A 16 3.45 -2.37 -35.20
N ASP A 17 2.63 -1.36 -35.47
CA ASP A 17 2.60 -0.15 -34.65
C ASP A 17 2.22 -0.60 -33.24
N ASN A 18 3.21 -0.97 -32.44
CA ASN A 18 3.00 -1.09 -31.00
C ASN A 18 2.89 0.34 -30.50
N SER A 19 1.69 0.93 -30.65
CA SER A 19 1.28 2.03 -29.81
C SER A 19 1.28 1.47 -28.40
N SER A 20 2.44 1.51 -27.75
CA SER A 20 2.54 1.46 -26.30
C SER A 20 1.65 2.60 -25.85
N SER A 21 0.41 2.29 -25.51
CA SER A 21 -0.49 3.22 -24.91
C SER A 21 0.21 3.61 -23.61
N ASN A 22 0.97 4.71 -23.68
CA ASN A 22 1.47 5.46 -22.55
C ASN A 22 0.24 6.09 -21.90
N ASN A 23 -0.67 5.23 -21.43
CA ASN A 23 -1.63 5.58 -20.41
C ASN A 23 -0.77 5.71 -19.16
N SER A 24 -0.08 6.84 -19.07
CA SER A 24 0.78 7.16 -17.94
C SER A 24 -0.06 6.94 -16.69
N PRO A 25 0.44 6.17 -15.70
CA PRO A 25 -0.23 5.96 -14.41
C PRO A 25 -0.74 7.25 -13.77
N HIS A 26 -0.17 8.39 -14.17
CA HIS A 26 -0.52 9.74 -13.79
C HIS A 26 -2.02 10.09 -13.83
N LEU A 27 -2.85 9.50 -14.71
CA LEU A 27 -4.30 9.76 -14.70
C LEU A 27 -5.07 9.00 -13.60
N ALA A 28 -4.57 7.83 -13.16
CA ALA A 28 -5.14 7.14 -12.00
C ALA A 28 -4.81 7.89 -10.69
N PHE A 29 -3.64 8.54 -10.63
CA PHE A 29 -3.14 9.27 -9.46
C PHE A 29 -3.88 10.57 -9.14
N THR A 30 -4.43 11.28 -10.14
CA THR A 30 -5.14 12.55 -9.92
C THR A 30 -6.53 12.41 -9.29
N THR A 31 -7.04 11.19 -9.11
CA THR A 31 -8.44 10.98 -8.66
C THR A 31 -8.58 10.64 -7.18
N ILE A 32 -7.49 10.43 -6.43
CA ILE A 32 -7.55 10.08 -5.01
C ILE A 32 -6.90 11.19 -4.15
N SER A 33 -7.33 12.43 -4.36
CA SER A 33 -6.78 13.59 -3.66
C SER A 33 -7.41 13.88 -2.30
N ASN A 34 -8.18 12.96 -1.70
CA ASN A 34 -8.71 13.21 -0.36
C ASN A 34 -9.04 11.93 0.42
N ILE A 35 -8.01 11.26 0.92
CA ILE A 35 -8.15 10.13 1.85
C ILE A 35 -9.06 10.47 3.05
N LYS A 36 -9.08 11.73 3.52
CA LYS A 36 -9.98 12.20 4.60
C LYS A 36 -11.46 12.11 4.24
N LEU A 37 -11.84 12.15 2.95
CA LEU A 37 -13.23 11.91 2.53
C LEU A 37 -13.64 10.43 2.66
N HIS A 38 -12.68 9.51 2.62
CA HIS A 38 -12.95 8.08 2.67
C HIS A 38 -12.77 7.49 4.06
N ILE A 39 -11.89 8.07 4.86
CA ILE A 39 -11.61 7.64 6.23
C ILE A 39 -11.73 8.87 7.15
N PRO A 40 -12.96 9.24 7.57
CA PRO A 40 -13.18 10.37 8.47
C PRO A 40 -12.75 10.09 9.93
N VAL A 41 -12.13 8.94 10.17
CA VAL A 41 -11.70 8.48 11.50
C VAL A 41 -10.18 8.47 11.53
N GLN A 42 -9.59 9.17 12.47
CA GLN A 42 -8.15 9.10 12.72
C GLN A 42 -7.89 8.05 13.80
N LEU A 43 -7.12 7.01 13.48
CA LEU A 43 -6.83 5.94 14.44
C LEU A 43 -6.00 6.48 15.60
N SER A 44 -6.50 6.30 16.82
CA SER A 44 -5.87 6.78 18.04
C SER A 44 -5.78 5.66 19.07
N LEU A 45 -4.73 5.72 19.88
CA LEU A 45 -4.57 4.85 21.05
C LEU A 45 -5.58 5.21 22.16
N SER A 46 -6.06 6.44 22.25
CA SER A 46 -6.99 6.88 23.30
C SER A 46 -8.46 6.57 22.99
N GLU A 47 -8.78 6.15 21.77
CA GLU A 47 -10.16 5.93 21.32
C GLU A 47 -10.43 4.46 20.94
N PRO A 48 -11.65 3.94 21.14
CA PRO A 48 -12.04 2.59 20.72
C PRO A 48 -12.36 2.51 19.21
N ASN A 49 -11.58 3.20 18.37
CA ASN A 49 -11.92 3.46 16.98
C ASN A 49 -11.27 2.48 15.96
N TYR A 50 -10.38 1.58 16.41
CA TYR A 50 -9.69 0.60 15.57
C TYR A 50 -10.60 -0.24 14.66
N LYS A 51 -11.69 -0.82 15.21
CA LYS A 51 -12.60 -1.67 14.41
C LYS A 51 -13.25 -0.90 13.26
N LYS A 52 -13.66 0.34 13.52
CA LYS A 52 -14.27 1.23 12.52
C LYS A 52 -13.23 1.67 11.50
N TRP A 53 -12.07 2.12 11.96
CA TRP A 53 -10.95 2.55 11.12
C TRP A 53 -10.51 1.42 10.17
N SER A 54 -10.21 0.23 10.70
CA SER A 54 -9.73 -0.91 9.92
C SER A 54 -10.76 -1.37 8.88
N ARG A 55 -12.06 -1.32 9.20
CA ARG A 55 -13.13 -1.63 8.25
C ARG A 55 -13.19 -0.63 7.10
N LEU A 56 -13.11 0.66 7.39
CA LEU A 56 -13.11 1.73 6.38
C LEU A 56 -11.88 1.66 5.48
N PHE A 57 -10.70 1.46 6.08
CA PHE A 57 -9.45 1.33 5.33
C PHE A 57 -9.48 0.13 4.38
N ARG A 58 -9.94 -1.03 4.84
CA ARG A 58 -10.09 -2.22 3.98
C ARG A 58 -11.08 -1.99 2.83
N LEU A 59 -12.18 -1.25 3.05
CA LEU A 59 -13.14 -0.92 2.00
C LEU A 59 -12.52 0.00 0.94
N LEU A 60 -11.74 0.99 1.36
CA LEU A 60 -11.01 1.86 0.44
C LEU A 60 -10.05 1.06 -0.43
N ILE A 61 -9.22 0.23 0.18
CA ILE A 61 -8.25 -0.61 -0.53
C ILE A 61 -8.94 -1.56 -1.52
N LEU A 62 -10.06 -2.17 -1.10
CA LEU A 62 -10.86 -3.05 -1.96
C LEU A 62 -11.45 -2.30 -3.16
N ARG A 63 -11.93 -1.07 -2.97
CA ARG A 63 -12.51 -0.24 -4.04
C ARG A 63 -11.52 -0.02 -5.19
N PHE A 64 -10.23 0.06 -4.88
CA PHE A 64 -9.15 0.25 -5.85
C PHE A 64 -8.46 -1.07 -6.26
N ASN A 65 -8.97 -2.22 -5.81
CA ASN A 65 -8.38 -3.53 -6.07
C ASN A 65 -6.91 -3.68 -5.58
N LEU A 66 -6.55 -2.95 -4.51
CA LEU A 66 -5.19 -2.90 -3.96
C LEU A 66 -4.99 -3.84 -2.76
N LYS A 67 -5.91 -4.79 -2.54
CA LYS A 67 -5.92 -5.65 -1.35
C LYS A 67 -4.60 -6.42 -1.17
N GLY A 68 -3.98 -6.83 -2.26
CA GLY A 68 -2.76 -7.62 -2.21
C GLY A 68 -1.56 -6.90 -1.59
N TYR A 69 -1.55 -5.57 -1.57
CA TYR A 69 -0.49 -4.76 -0.96
C TYR A 69 -0.56 -4.74 0.57
N ILE A 70 -1.76 -4.86 1.15
CA ILE A 70 -1.93 -4.86 2.62
C ILE A 70 -1.86 -6.26 3.22
N ASP A 71 -2.19 -7.31 2.47
CA ASP A 71 -2.12 -8.69 2.96
C ASP A 71 -0.83 -9.43 2.55
N GLY A 72 0.03 -8.79 1.75
CA GLY A 72 1.34 -9.30 1.36
C GLY A 72 1.30 -10.29 0.18
N THR A 73 0.15 -10.48 -0.47
CA THR A 73 0.03 -11.38 -1.64
C THR A 73 0.51 -10.75 -2.94
N THR A 74 0.56 -9.42 -3.03
CA THR A 74 1.15 -8.69 -4.16
C THR A 74 2.57 -8.28 -3.82
N ILE A 75 3.54 -8.93 -4.48
CA ILE A 75 4.98 -8.74 -4.24
C ILE A 75 5.60 -8.12 -5.49
N ALA A 76 6.59 -7.23 -5.29
CA ALA A 76 7.36 -6.69 -6.39
C ALA A 76 8.04 -7.83 -7.17
N SER A 77 7.79 -7.87 -8.48
CA SER A 77 8.40 -8.87 -9.38
C SER A 77 9.92 -8.70 -9.54
N SER A 78 10.42 -7.48 -9.33
CA SER A 78 11.83 -7.10 -9.45
C SER A 78 12.07 -5.77 -8.72
N ALA A 79 13.34 -5.40 -8.55
CA ALA A 79 13.74 -4.10 -8.00
C ALA A 79 13.30 -2.90 -8.86
N ASP A 80 13.03 -3.12 -10.15
CA ASP A 80 12.61 -2.08 -11.09
C ASP A 80 11.10 -1.99 -11.28
N ASN A 81 10.30 -2.70 -10.46
CA ASN A 81 8.84 -2.68 -10.55
C ASN A 81 8.27 -1.36 -9.99
N ALA A 82 8.42 -0.28 -10.76
CA ALA A 82 8.05 1.07 -10.37
C ALA A 82 6.56 1.19 -10.00
N GLU A 83 5.67 0.49 -10.72
CA GLU A 83 4.24 0.48 -10.43
C GLU A 83 3.96 -0.07 -9.02
N TRP A 84 4.60 -1.19 -8.66
CA TRP A 84 4.45 -1.76 -7.32
C TRP A 84 4.89 -0.77 -6.24
N TYR A 85 6.07 -0.17 -6.38
CA TYR A 85 6.58 0.80 -5.39
C TYR A 85 5.71 2.05 -5.30
N GLN A 86 5.13 2.51 -6.40
CA GLN A 86 4.22 3.65 -6.41
C GLN A 86 2.93 3.34 -5.64
N PHE A 87 2.31 2.17 -5.86
CA PHE A 87 1.11 1.77 -5.13
C PHE A 87 1.40 1.47 -3.66
N ASP A 88 2.52 0.84 -3.35
CA ASP A 88 2.94 0.62 -1.98
C ASP A 88 3.11 1.97 -1.25
N ALA A 89 3.87 2.91 -1.82
CA ALA A 89 4.07 4.25 -1.25
C ALA A 89 2.76 5.04 -1.11
N LEU A 90 1.84 4.93 -2.07
CA LEU A 90 0.51 5.53 -2.00
C LEU A 90 -0.27 5.03 -0.78
N ILE A 91 -0.28 3.72 -0.55
CA ILE A 91 -0.97 3.11 0.58
C ILE A 91 -0.28 3.47 1.89
N GLN A 92 1.04 3.51 1.94
CA GLN A 92 1.78 4.01 3.10
C GLN A 92 1.33 5.44 3.46
N GLY A 93 1.27 6.33 2.47
CA GLY A 93 0.78 7.70 2.65
C GLY A 93 -0.66 7.75 3.19
N TRP A 94 -1.54 6.89 2.70
CA TRP A 94 -2.91 6.79 3.21
C TRP A 94 -2.95 6.30 4.66
N ILE A 95 -2.17 5.28 5.02
CA ILE A 95 -2.08 4.78 6.40
C ILE A 95 -1.64 5.93 7.32
N LEU A 96 -0.50 6.55 7.01
CA LEU A 96 0.09 7.61 7.84
C LEU A 96 -0.84 8.82 7.99
N SER A 97 -1.60 9.17 6.95
CA SER A 97 -2.58 10.26 7.01
C SER A 97 -3.83 9.95 7.85
N ALA A 98 -4.10 8.68 8.13
CA ALA A 98 -5.30 8.20 8.80
C ALA A 98 -5.04 7.72 10.24
N ILE A 99 -3.83 7.92 10.76
CA ILE A 99 -3.44 7.61 12.15
C ILE A 99 -3.02 8.90 12.87
N THR A 100 -2.96 8.87 14.20
CA THR A 100 -2.36 9.96 14.99
C THR A 100 -0.84 9.88 14.99
N ASP A 101 -0.16 10.99 15.29
CA ASP A 101 1.30 11.04 15.43
C ASP A 101 1.80 10.02 16.46
N GLU A 102 1.08 9.85 17.57
CA GLU A 102 1.37 8.83 18.59
C GLU A 102 1.39 7.40 18.01
N VAL A 103 0.40 7.04 17.17
CA VAL A 103 0.38 5.72 16.52
C VAL A 103 1.51 5.63 15.48
N SER A 104 1.77 6.72 14.76
CA SER A 104 2.81 6.80 13.74
C SER A 104 4.20 6.54 14.33
N ASP A 105 4.55 7.21 15.43
CA ASP A 105 5.85 7.05 16.09
C ASP A 105 6.13 5.60 16.52
N LEU A 106 5.08 4.86 16.90
CA LEU A 106 5.17 3.46 17.32
C LEU A 106 5.35 2.49 16.14
N VAL A 107 4.86 2.84 14.95
CA VAL A 107 4.88 1.94 13.79
C VAL A 107 5.90 2.34 12.72
N LEU A 108 6.55 3.50 12.79
CA LEU A 108 7.45 3.94 11.72
C LEU A 108 8.82 3.25 11.72
N ALA A 109 9.35 2.88 12.90
CA ALA A 109 10.79 2.62 13.07
C ALA A 109 11.41 1.54 12.16
N ASN A 110 10.62 0.59 11.63
CA ASN A 110 11.14 -0.52 10.79
C ASN A 110 10.19 -0.98 9.68
N ASN A 111 9.12 -0.23 9.40
CA ASN A 111 8.09 -0.67 8.45
C ASN A 111 8.23 0.06 7.12
N LEU A 112 8.86 -0.61 6.16
CA LEU A 112 9.20 -0.03 4.85
C LEU A 112 8.16 -0.30 3.76
N SER A 113 7.07 -1.01 4.08
CA SER A 113 6.00 -1.33 3.13
C SER A 113 4.62 -1.09 3.74
N ALA A 114 3.62 -0.95 2.87
CA ALA A 114 2.22 -0.85 3.28
C ALA A 114 1.78 -2.07 4.10
N HIS A 115 2.21 -3.27 3.68
CA HIS A 115 1.97 -4.50 4.43
C HIS A 115 2.58 -4.45 5.84
N ALA A 116 3.83 -4.02 5.95
CA ALA A 116 4.54 -3.93 7.23
C ALA A 116 3.85 -2.94 8.18
N LEU A 117 3.49 -1.75 7.70
CA LEU A 117 2.72 -0.76 8.48
C LEU A 117 1.37 -1.32 8.91
N TRP A 118 0.64 -1.97 8.00
CA TRP A 118 -0.66 -2.57 8.30
C TRP A 118 -0.55 -3.63 9.42
N MET A 119 0.46 -4.50 9.34
CA MET A 119 0.70 -5.54 10.34
C MET A 119 1.15 -4.95 11.68
N ALA A 120 2.00 -3.92 11.68
CA ALA A 120 2.42 -3.25 12.91
C ALA A 120 1.24 -2.60 13.63
N ILE A 121 0.35 -1.92 12.90
CA ILE A 121 -0.89 -1.37 13.46
C ILE A 121 -1.80 -2.49 13.97
N TYR A 122 -1.95 -3.59 13.23
CA TYR A 122 -2.73 -4.74 13.69
C TYR A 122 -2.21 -5.27 15.02
N ASN A 123 -0.90 -5.53 15.13
CA ASN A 123 -0.24 -6.01 16.33
C ASN A 123 -0.39 -5.01 17.49
N LEU A 124 -0.18 -3.72 17.24
CA LEU A 124 -0.31 -2.67 18.26
C LEU A 124 -1.69 -2.64 18.93
N PHE A 125 -2.77 -2.94 18.19
CA PHE A 125 -4.13 -2.92 18.74
C PHE A 125 -4.64 -4.31 19.18
N HIS A 126 -3.91 -5.39 18.90
CA HIS A 126 -4.27 -6.76 19.30
C HIS A 126 -3.37 -7.31 20.42
N ASP A 127 -2.05 -7.12 20.34
CA ASP A 127 -1.08 -7.61 21.33
C ASP A 127 -1.10 -6.77 22.61
N ASN A 128 -1.41 -5.47 22.48
CA ASN A 128 -1.36 -4.50 23.57
C ASN A 128 -2.62 -4.51 24.46
N LYS A 129 -3.58 -5.41 24.19
CA LYS A 129 -4.75 -5.64 25.07
C LYS A 129 -4.34 -6.13 26.46
N HIS A 130 -3.22 -6.87 26.57
CA HIS A 130 -2.74 -7.38 27.85
C HIS A 130 -2.02 -6.31 28.68
N ALA A 131 -1.21 -5.44 28.08
CA ALA A 131 -0.51 -4.39 28.81
C ALA A 131 -1.45 -3.28 29.31
N ARG A 132 -2.47 -2.91 28.52
CA ARG A 132 -3.50 -1.95 28.94
C ARG A 132 -4.44 -2.46 30.03
N ALA A 133 -4.73 -3.76 30.04
CA ALA A 133 -5.49 -4.36 31.14
C ALA A 133 -4.71 -4.33 32.47
N MET A 134 -3.38 -4.38 32.42
CA MET A 134 -2.54 -4.30 33.62
C MET A 134 -2.45 -2.87 34.21
N GLN A 135 -2.39 -1.82 33.38
CA GLN A 135 -2.32 -0.44 33.91
C GLN A 135 -3.58 0.02 34.66
N LEU A 136 -4.77 -0.49 34.30
CA LEU A 136 -6.02 -0.20 35.03
C LEU A 136 -6.06 -0.84 36.43
N SER A 137 -5.23 -1.85 36.69
CA SER A 137 -5.15 -2.51 38.01
C SER A 137 -4.29 -1.74 39.00
N THR A 138 -3.36 -0.90 38.50
CA THR A 138 -2.41 -0.15 39.33
C THR A 138 -2.88 1.24 39.76
N ASP A 139 -3.86 1.83 39.08
CA ASP A 139 -4.44 3.14 39.46
C ASP A 139 -5.63 3.04 40.44
N SER A 140 -6.06 1.82 40.77
CA SER A 140 -7.18 1.59 41.72
C SER A 140 -6.70 1.36 43.17
N VAL A 141 -5.40 1.47 43.44
CA VAL A 141 -4.83 1.26 44.78
C VAL A 141 -3.93 2.44 45.14
N GLN A 142 -4.54 3.53 45.59
CA GLN A 142 -3.89 4.39 46.57
C GLN A 142 -4.83 4.64 47.76
N PRO A 143 -4.39 4.36 49.00
CA PRO A 143 -5.08 4.76 50.23
C PRO A 143 -5.00 6.27 50.48
#